data_AF-A0A7C4QSR1-F1
#
_entry.id   AF-A0A7C4QSR1-F1
#
_cell.length_a   1.000
_cell.length_b   1.000
_cell.length_c   1.000
_cell.angle_alpha   90.00
_cell.angle_beta   90.00
_cell.angle_gamma   90.00
#
_symmetry.space_group_name_H-M   'P 1'
#
loop_
_entity.id
_entity.type
_entity.pdbx_description
1 polymer ?
#
loop_
_entity_poly.entity_id
_entity_poly.type
_entity_poly.pdbx_seq_one_letter_code
_entity_poly.pdbx_strand_id
1 'polypeptide(L)'
;MAEAGETLTAELLERLVALGVRQIRVEVHGEPRTVRIAEYRLPQGERELLRISRVALVRKSWLAAASFERTTKVLADAALRGEEDHLDSLKACLMVGKKIPVGTGFPREESVESTAKTN
;
A
#
# COMPACT_ATOMS: atom_id res chain seq x y z
N MET A 1 -34.06 2.47 -19.82
CA MET A 1 -34.03 3.31 -18.60
C MET A 1 -34.33 2.37 -17.45
N ALA A 2 -33.49 2.33 -16.42
CA ALA A 2 -33.72 1.48 -15.25
C ALA A 2 -34.95 1.97 -14.49
N GLU A 3 -35.78 1.06 -13.98
CA GLU A 3 -36.95 1.43 -13.18
C GLU A 3 -36.51 1.81 -11.76
N ALA A 4 -37.24 2.75 -11.13
CA ALA A 4 -36.92 3.20 -9.78
C ALA A 4 -37.03 2.03 -8.79
N GLY A 5 -35.92 1.69 -8.12
CA GLY A 5 -35.86 0.60 -7.14
C GLY A 5 -35.20 -0.70 -7.65
N GLU A 6 -34.66 -0.72 -8.87
CA GLU A 6 -33.92 -1.87 -9.41
C GLU A 6 -32.61 -2.12 -8.66
N THR A 7 -32.33 -3.38 -8.30
CA THR A 7 -31.10 -3.77 -7.60
C THR A 7 -29.87 -3.51 -8.48
N LEU A 8 -28.82 -2.97 -7.88
CA LEU A 8 -27.54 -2.70 -8.54
C LEU A 8 -26.82 -4.00 -8.94
N THR A 9 -27.08 -4.50 -10.14
CA THR A 9 -26.39 -5.66 -10.73
C THR A 9 -25.15 -5.23 -11.53
N ALA A 10 -24.18 -6.14 -11.69
CA ALA A 10 -22.99 -5.90 -12.50
C ALA A 10 -23.34 -5.58 -13.97
N GLU A 11 -24.31 -6.31 -14.54
CA GLU A 11 -24.81 -6.07 -15.91
C GLU A 11 -25.43 -4.67 -16.07
N LEU A 12 -26.18 -4.20 -15.07
CA LEU A 12 -26.75 -2.85 -15.08
C LEU A 12 -25.65 -1.78 -15.03
N LEU A 13 -24.63 -1.96 -14.19
CA LEU A 13 -23.47 -1.06 -14.13
C LEU A 13 -22.72 -1.02 -15.46
N GLU A 14 -22.44 -2.16 -16.07
CA GLU A 14 -21.76 -2.24 -17.37
C GLU A 14 -22.56 -1.53 -18.48
N ARG A 15 -23.87 -1.74 -18.53
CA ARG A 15 -24.76 -1.05 -19.49
C ARG A 15 -24.77 0.46 -19.27
N LEU A 16 -24.78 0.92 -18.02
CA LEU A 16 -24.77 2.34 -17.68
C LEU A 16 -23.43 3.01 -18.05
N VAL A 17 -22.31 2.33 -17.82
CA VAL A 17 -20.98 2.77 -18.27
C VAL A 17 -20.94 2.88 -19.80
N ALA A 18 -21.43 1.86 -20.52
CA ALA A 18 -21.48 1.86 -21.99
C ALA A 18 -22.36 2.99 -22.56
N LEU A 19 -23.41 3.40 -21.84
CA LEU A 19 -24.27 4.53 -22.18
C LEU A 19 -23.68 5.90 -21.76
N GLY A 20 -22.47 5.92 -21.18
CA GLY A 20 -21.78 7.15 -20.77
C GLY A 20 -22.36 7.79 -19.50
N VAL A 21 -23.12 7.04 -18.70
CA VAL A 21 -23.70 7.52 -17.45
C VAL A 21 -22.60 7.66 -16.40
N ARG A 22 -22.26 8.90 -16.02
CA ARG A 22 -21.19 9.20 -15.06
C ARG A 22 -21.63 9.19 -13.61
N GLN A 23 -22.91 9.37 -13.36
CA GLN A 23 -23.49 9.49 -12.02
C GLN A 23 -24.83 8.77 -11.96
N ILE A 24 -25.04 8.02 -10.88
CA ILE A 24 -26.32 7.42 -10.54
C ILE A 24 -26.73 7.83 -9.13
N ARG A 25 -28.03 8.00 -8.94
CA ARG A 25 -28.62 8.16 -7.62
C ARG A 25 -29.00 6.78 -7.12
N VAL A 26 -28.40 6.38 -6.00
CA VAL A 26 -28.59 5.06 -5.39
C VAL A 26 -29.08 5.26 -3.98
N GLU A 27 -29.96 4.38 -3.53
CA GLU A 27 -30.44 4.40 -2.15
C GLU A 27 -29.62 3.39 -1.37
N VAL A 28 -28.77 3.87 -0.46
CA VAL A 28 -27.91 3.04 0.37
C VAL A 28 -28.39 3.19 1.79
N HIS A 29 -28.94 2.12 2.37
CA HIS A 29 -29.51 2.12 3.72
C HIS A 29 -30.61 3.18 3.95
N GLY A 30 -31.45 3.44 2.93
CA GLY A 30 -32.55 4.43 3.01
C GLY A 30 -32.11 5.89 2.82
N GLU A 31 -30.83 6.14 2.56
CA GLU A 31 -30.32 7.47 2.21
C GLU A 31 -30.01 7.55 0.71
N PRO A 32 -30.58 8.51 -0.03
CA PRO A 32 -30.22 8.74 -1.42
C PRO A 32 -28.79 9.32 -1.49
N ARG A 33 -27.88 8.59 -2.12
CA ARG A 33 -26.50 9.01 -2.40
C ARG A 33 -26.26 9.06 -3.90
N THR A 34 -25.60 10.12 -4.35
CA THR A 34 -25.14 10.22 -5.74
C THR A 34 -23.75 9.61 -5.83
N VAL A 35 -23.64 8.46 -6.51
CA VAL A 35 -22.38 7.75 -6.71
C VAL A 35 -21.88 7.99 -8.13
N ARG A 36 -20.58 8.26 -8.26
CA ARG A 36 -19.92 8.30 -9.56
C ARG A 36 -19.62 6.88 -10.02
N ILE A 37 -20.12 6.52 -11.18
CA ILE A 37 -19.70 5.28 -11.82
C ILE A 37 -18.41 5.62 -12.58
N ALA A 38 -17.29 5.11 -12.08
CA ALA A 38 -16.03 5.17 -12.78
C ALA A 38 -15.78 3.81 -13.45
N GLU A 39 -15.26 3.83 -14.67
CA GLU A 39 -14.68 2.63 -15.26
C GLU A 39 -13.57 2.11 -14.35
N TYR A 40 -13.59 0.81 -14.08
CA TYR A 40 -12.47 0.15 -13.43
C TYR A 40 -11.27 0.16 -14.38
N ARG A 41 -10.33 1.08 -14.15
CA ARG A 41 -9.07 1.16 -14.89
C ARG A 41 -7.94 0.73 -13.99
N LEU A 42 -7.20 -0.30 -14.40
CA LEU A 42 -5.97 -0.69 -13.72
C LEU A 42 -4.97 0.48 -13.73
N PRO A 43 -4.25 0.72 -12.62
CA PRO A 43 -3.22 1.75 -12.59
C PRO A 43 -2.14 1.43 -13.63
N GLN A 44 -1.88 2.39 -14.51
CA GLN A 44 -0.78 2.31 -15.48
C GLN A 44 0.46 2.91 -14.83
N GLY A 45 1.60 2.23 -14.95
CA GLY A 45 2.89 2.68 -14.42
C GLY A 45 3.99 2.51 -15.46
N GLU A 46 5.00 3.38 -15.38
CA GLU A 46 6.20 3.32 -16.21
C GLU A 46 7.46 3.15 -15.34
N ARG A 47 8.56 2.71 -15.94
CA ARG A 47 9.83 2.56 -15.23
C ARG A 47 10.55 3.89 -15.17
N GLU A 48 10.84 4.37 -13.97
CA GLU A 48 11.68 5.56 -13.75
C GLU A 48 13.14 5.15 -13.48
N LEU A 49 14.10 5.80 -14.16
CA LEU A 49 15.52 5.64 -13.87
C LEU A 49 15.97 6.66 -12.83
N LEU A 50 16.39 6.18 -11.66
CA LEU A 50 16.88 7.01 -10.57
C LEU A 50 18.40 6.88 -10.40
N ARG A 51 19.05 8.00 -10.04
CA ARG A 51 20.46 7.97 -9.59
C ARG A 51 20.60 7.16 -8.30
N ILE A 52 21.76 6.52 -8.11
CA ILE A 52 22.08 5.72 -6.92
C ILE A 52 21.81 6.51 -5.63
N SER A 53 22.27 7.76 -5.55
CA SER A 53 22.03 8.62 -4.37
C SER A 53 20.55 8.93 -4.13
N ARG A 54 19.74 9.03 -5.19
CA ARG A 54 18.29 9.26 -5.06
C ARG A 54 17.60 7.99 -4.54
N VAL A 55 17.96 6.82 -5.08
CA VAL A 55 17.44 5.53 -4.60
C VAL A 55 17.79 5.31 -3.12
N ALA A 56 19.01 5.66 -2.71
CA ALA A 56 19.46 5.54 -1.32
C ALA A 56 18.65 6.39 -0.32
N LEU A 57 18.00 7.47 -0.77
CA LEU A 57 17.16 8.33 0.07
C LEU A 57 15.66 7.94 0.04
N VAL A 58 15.18 7.29 -1.01
CA VAL A 58 13.75 6.93 -1.21
C VAL A 58 13.42 5.50 -0.70
N ARG A 59 14.39 4.85 -0.06
CA ARG A 59 14.26 3.50 0.53
C ARG A 59 13.25 3.45 1.68
N LYS A 60 12.71 2.25 1.93
CA LYS A 60 11.68 1.98 2.96
C LYS A 60 12.10 2.24 4.42
N SER A 61 13.40 2.29 4.72
CA SER A 61 13.91 2.49 6.08
C SER A 61 14.41 3.93 6.21
N TRP A 62 13.62 4.76 6.92
CA TRP A 62 13.97 6.16 7.16
C TRP A 62 15.24 6.27 8.00
N LEU A 63 15.47 5.36 8.95
CA LEU A 63 16.65 5.39 9.84
C LEU A 63 17.92 5.17 9.02
N ALA A 64 17.85 4.24 8.08
CA ALA A 64 18.97 3.95 7.21
C ALA A 64 19.15 4.99 6.08
N ALA A 65 18.08 5.68 5.65
CA ALA A 65 18.18 6.83 4.76
C ALA A 65 18.82 8.05 5.45
N ALA A 66 18.40 8.36 6.68
CA ALA A 66 18.89 9.51 7.46
C ALA A 66 20.39 9.43 7.79
N SER A 67 20.92 8.22 7.89
CA SER A 67 22.33 7.90 8.15
C SER A 67 23.19 7.76 6.87
N PHE A 68 22.60 8.01 5.69
CA PHE A 68 23.35 8.17 4.44
C PHE A 68 23.67 9.65 4.23
N GLU A 69 22.66 10.48 3.98
CA GLU A 69 22.78 11.92 3.76
C GLU A 69 21.47 12.63 4.13
N ARG A 70 21.48 13.98 4.14
CA ARG A 70 20.28 14.84 4.29
C ARG A 70 19.44 14.53 5.55
N THR A 71 20.12 14.21 6.65
CA THR A 71 19.55 13.71 7.91
C THR A 71 18.35 14.52 8.40
N THR A 72 18.46 15.84 8.51
CA THR A 72 17.36 16.70 9.00
C THR A 72 16.10 16.59 8.16
N LYS A 73 16.25 16.52 6.82
CA LYS A 73 15.12 16.39 5.91
C LYS A 73 14.44 15.03 6.05
N VAL A 74 15.23 13.96 6.09
CA VAL A 74 14.68 12.59 6.21
C VAL A 74 13.94 12.42 7.54
N LEU A 75 14.51 12.92 8.65
CA LEU A 75 13.87 12.84 9.97
C LEU A 75 12.58 13.68 10.04
N ALA A 76 12.58 14.87 9.45
CA ALA A 76 11.38 15.72 9.41
C ALA A 76 10.26 15.08 8.58
N ASP A 77 10.58 14.56 7.38
CA ASP A 77 9.59 13.89 6.52
C ASP A 77 9.00 12.64 7.19
N ALA A 78 9.83 11.84 7.86
CA ALA A 78 9.39 10.66 8.60
C ALA A 78 8.50 11.04 9.80
N ALA A 79 8.87 12.07 10.57
CA ALA A 79 8.08 12.56 11.68
C ALA A 79 6.72 13.12 11.24
N LEU A 80 6.68 13.87 10.13
CA LEU A 80 5.44 14.43 9.57
C LEU A 80 4.47 13.35 9.08
N ARG A 81 4.99 12.23 8.58
CA ARG A 81 4.19 11.09 8.12
C ARG A 81 3.87 10.08 9.21
N GLY A 82 4.47 10.22 10.40
CA GLY A 82 4.37 9.21 11.47
C GLY A 82 4.94 7.86 11.04
N GLU A 83 6.03 7.86 10.27
CA GLU A 83 6.64 6.62 9.76
C GLU A 83 7.34 5.82 10.87
N GLU A 84 7.10 4.51 10.88
CA GLU A 84 7.80 3.55 11.74
C GLU A 84 8.89 2.82 10.94
N ASP A 85 10.09 2.64 11.52
CA ASP A 85 11.14 1.82 10.91
C ASP A 85 11.07 0.40 11.47
N HIS A 86 10.69 -0.57 10.64
CA HIS A 86 10.57 -1.97 11.04
C HIS A 86 11.93 -2.68 11.24
N LEU A 87 13.05 -2.00 11.01
CA LEU A 87 14.40 -2.53 11.20
C LEU A 87 14.61 -3.81 10.37
N ASP A 88 14.18 -3.79 9.11
CA ASP A 88 14.43 -4.88 8.15
C ASP A 88 15.65 -4.61 7.26
N SER A 89 16.20 -3.40 7.35
CA SER A 89 17.39 -3.03 6.57
C SER A 89 18.67 -3.40 7.29
N LEU A 90 19.66 -3.90 6.54
CA LEU A 90 20.98 -4.25 7.06
C LEU A 90 21.60 -3.12 7.90
N LYS A 91 21.59 -1.89 7.37
CA LYS A 91 22.18 -0.72 8.04
C LYS A 91 21.38 -0.33 9.29
N ALA A 92 20.04 -0.35 9.24
CA ALA A 92 19.22 -0.05 10.41
C ALA A 92 19.44 -1.06 11.55
N CYS A 93 19.45 -2.36 11.25
CA CYS A 93 19.75 -3.41 12.23
C CYS A 93 21.10 -3.22 12.90
N LEU A 94 22.14 -2.90 12.11
CA LEU A 94 23.49 -2.67 12.62
C LEU A 94 23.53 -1.52 13.62
N MET A 95 22.83 -0.42 13.35
CA MET A 95 22.84 0.78 14.22
C MET A 95 22.16 0.52 15.57
N VAL A 96 21.12 -0.31 15.60
CA VAL A 96 20.36 -0.63 16.82
C VAL A 96 20.86 -1.89 17.54
N GLY A 97 21.82 -2.62 16.97
CA GLY A 97 22.33 -3.88 17.53
C GLY A 97 21.39 -5.09 17.35
N LYS A 98 20.41 -5.01 16.43
CA LYS A 98 19.56 -6.15 16.05
C LYS A 98 20.35 -7.11 15.16
N LYS A 99 20.06 -8.41 15.24
CA LYS A 99 20.63 -9.41 14.31
C LYS A 99 20.38 -8.97 12.87
N ILE A 100 21.45 -8.86 12.08
CA ILE A 100 21.37 -8.44 10.67
C ILE A 100 20.65 -9.51 9.84
N PRO A 101 19.78 -9.16 8.88
CA PRO A 101 18.98 -10.12 8.12
C PRO A 101 19.75 -10.67 6.91
N VAL A 102 20.96 -11.20 7.14
CA VAL A 102 21.81 -11.79 6.10
C VAL A 102 22.56 -13.00 6.64
N GLY A 103 22.76 -14.03 5.81
CA GLY A 103 23.52 -15.23 6.16
C GLY A 103 22.95 -15.96 7.38
N THR A 104 23.76 -16.13 8.43
CA THR A 104 23.32 -16.72 9.73
C THR A 104 22.25 -15.89 10.44
N GLY A 105 22.04 -14.67 9.96
CA GLY A 105 21.01 -13.72 10.34
C GLY A 105 19.59 -14.09 9.99
N PHE A 106 19.38 -14.90 8.94
CA PHE A 106 18.04 -15.31 8.54
C PHE A 106 17.34 -16.09 9.66
N PRO A 107 16.03 -15.88 9.87
CA PRO A 107 15.26 -16.77 10.72
C PRO A 107 15.39 -18.19 10.16
N ARG A 108 15.77 -19.15 11.00
CA ARG A 108 15.67 -20.56 10.61
C ARG A 108 14.18 -20.87 10.46
N GLU A 109 13.82 -21.57 9.39
CA GLU A 109 12.49 -22.18 9.23
C GLU A 109 12.29 -23.31 10.26
N GLU A 110 12.39 -23.01 11.56
CA GLU A 110 12.01 -23.93 12.61
C GLU A 110 10.72 -23.38 13.22
N SER A 111 9.63 -24.16 13.07
CA SER A 111 8.29 -24.02 13.67
C SER A 111 7.21 -23.21 12.91
N VAL A 112 6.73 -23.73 11.77
CA VAL A 112 5.30 -23.59 11.40
C VAL A 112 4.51 -24.90 11.65
N GLU A 113 5.16 -25.96 12.12
CA GLU A 113 4.53 -27.30 12.32
C GLU A 113 4.11 -27.60 13.79
N SER A 114 3.66 -26.64 14.60
CA SER A 114 3.26 -26.95 15.99
C SER A 114 1.92 -26.37 16.49
N THR A 115 1.09 -25.75 15.64
CA THR A 115 -0.21 -25.21 16.09
C THR A 115 -1.44 -25.75 15.35
N ALA A 116 -1.31 -26.80 14.52
CA ALA A 116 -2.45 -27.34 13.74
C ALA A 116 -2.88 -28.79 14.09
N LYS A 117 -2.29 -29.46 15.08
CA LYS A 117 -2.72 -30.82 15.49
C LYS A 117 -2.73 -31.02 17.01
N THR A 118 -3.66 -30.37 17.69
CA THR A 118 -4.23 -30.83 18.98
C THR A 118 -5.59 -30.17 19.15
N ASN A 119 -6.63 -30.78 18.57
CA ASN A 119 -7.94 -31.06 19.19
C ASN A 119 -8.72 -31.99 18.25
#